data_AF-A0A843VT00-F1
#
_entry.id   AF-A0A843VT00-F1
#
_cell.length_a   1.000
_cell.length_b   1.000
_cell.length_c   1.000
_cell.angle_alpha   90.00
_cell.angle_beta   90.00
_cell.angle_gamma   90.00
#
_symmetry.space_group_name_H-M   'P 1'
#
loop_
_entity.id
_entity.type
_entity.pdbx_description
1 polymer ?
#
loop_
_entity_poly.entity_id
_entity_poly.type
_entity_poly.pdbx_seq_one_letter_code
_entity_poly.pdbx_strand_id
1 'polypeptide(L)'
;MAGINMEEQGIRRAALISGFFTNTLILPVINGPTEGLMLIYVCHILTFFVGAEWWAQDFRKSLPFLSWIPLDYANTFKISPEIPFYGLVLFLMIVFGVLPTIGSNISNVYKVVQARKGSMLLALAMLFPFGVLMAGVLVWSILSPGDVMKNYPHLLIIGTGFAFGFLVGRMILAHLCDEPKGLKTGMCMSLLYLPLAIANALTAKLNGGAPLFDEQFVLLGYCAFTVALYMHFATSVIHEITTALGIYCFRITRKEA
;
A
#
# COMPACT_ATOMS: atom_id res chain seq x y z
N MET A 1 0.05 38.26 -14.29
CA MET A 1 -0.15 37.53 -15.55
C MET A 1 -0.25 36.05 -15.22
N ALA A 2 -1.49 35.62 -14.98
CA ALA A 2 -1.85 34.26 -14.62
C ALA A 2 -2.16 33.50 -15.91
N GLY A 3 -1.56 32.32 -16.07
CA GLY A 3 -1.68 31.53 -17.29
C GLY A 3 -1.00 30.18 -17.12
N ILE A 4 -1.26 29.51 -15.99
CA ILE A 4 -0.96 28.09 -15.87
C ILE A 4 -2.29 27.40 -16.13
N ASN A 5 -2.34 26.77 -17.30
CA ASN A 5 -3.49 26.13 -17.94
C ASN A 5 -4.53 25.56 -16.97
N MET A 6 -5.63 26.31 -16.82
CA MET A 6 -6.95 25.78 -16.44
C MET A 6 -7.37 24.61 -17.33
N GLU A 7 -6.78 24.50 -18.51
CA GLU A 7 -6.94 23.40 -19.45
C GLU A 7 -6.40 22.07 -18.90
N GLU A 8 -5.28 22.01 -18.18
CA GLU A 8 -4.69 20.73 -17.75
C GLU A 8 -5.38 20.14 -16.51
N GLN A 9 -5.89 21.01 -15.61
CA GLN A 9 -6.79 20.60 -14.53
C GLN A 9 -8.22 20.33 -15.04
N GLY A 10 -8.67 21.08 -16.04
CA GLY A 10 -9.89 20.81 -16.79
C GLY A 10 -9.85 19.46 -17.50
N ILE A 11 -8.73 19.09 -18.12
CA ILE A 11 -8.51 17.84 -18.84
C ILE A 11 -8.58 16.62 -17.90
N ARG A 12 -8.09 16.73 -16.65
CA ARG A 12 -8.20 15.62 -15.68
C ARG A 12 -9.60 15.46 -15.10
N ARG A 13 -10.34 16.56 -14.87
CA ARG A 13 -11.76 16.50 -14.50
C ARG A 13 -12.64 16.07 -15.67
N ALA A 14 -12.28 16.50 -16.88
CA ALA A 14 -12.89 16.07 -18.12
C ALA A 14 -12.60 14.60 -18.40
N ALA A 15 -11.46 14.00 -18.03
CA ALA A 15 -11.21 12.58 -18.30
C ALA A 15 -12.17 11.63 -17.54
N LEU A 16 -12.63 12.01 -16.35
CA LEU A 16 -13.60 11.23 -15.56
C LEU A 16 -15.04 11.45 -16.05
N ILE A 17 -15.38 12.66 -16.50
CA ILE A 17 -16.69 13.00 -17.07
C ILE A 17 -16.79 12.55 -18.54
N SER A 18 -15.69 12.60 -19.30
CA SER A 18 -15.59 12.17 -20.70
C SER A 18 -15.61 10.66 -20.79
N GLY A 19 -15.06 9.91 -19.83
CA GLY A 19 -15.27 8.45 -19.77
C GLY A 19 -16.75 8.06 -19.73
N PHE A 20 -17.60 8.89 -19.11
CA PHE A 20 -19.05 8.69 -19.03
C PHE A 20 -19.79 9.07 -20.33
N PHE A 21 -19.19 9.88 -21.21
CA PHE A 21 -19.83 10.39 -22.43
C PHE A 21 -19.14 10.03 -23.75
N THR A 22 -17.89 9.55 -23.74
CA THR A 22 -17.06 9.36 -24.95
C THR A 22 -16.40 7.98 -25.06
N ASN A 23 -16.69 7.03 -24.14
CA ASN A 23 -16.23 5.63 -24.19
C ASN A 23 -14.71 5.44 -24.42
N THR A 24 -13.87 6.44 -24.13
CA THR A 24 -12.41 6.31 -24.26
C THR A 24 -11.73 6.85 -23.01
N LEU A 25 -11.24 5.92 -22.19
CA LEU A 25 -10.38 6.20 -21.05
C LEU A 25 -8.92 6.11 -21.53
N ILE A 26 -8.32 7.26 -21.85
CA ILE A 26 -6.91 7.30 -22.29
C ILE A 26 -6.03 7.31 -21.03
N LEU A 27 -5.72 6.11 -20.52
CA LEU A 27 -4.64 5.94 -19.54
C LEU A 27 -3.31 5.79 -20.28
N PRO A 28 -2.19 6.29 -19.70
CA PRO A 28 -0.85 5.94 -20.19
C PRO A 28 -0.69 4.41 -20.26
N VAL A 29 -0.04 3.91 -21.31
CA VAL A 29 0.15 2.46 -21.54
C VAL A 29 0.83 1.77 -20.35
N ILE A 30 1.76 2.47 -19.69
CA ILE A 30 2.47 2.04 -18.48
C ILE A 30 2.03 2.99 -17.36
N ASN A 31 1.13 2.53 -16.50
CA ASN A 31 0.61 3.35 -15.40
C ASN A 31 1.36 3.09 -14.09
N GLY A 32 2.07 1.95 -13.96
CA GLY A 32 2.78 1.52 -12.75
C GLY A 32 1.95 0.60 -11.85
N PRO A 33 0.88 1.08 -11.16
CA PRO A 33 0.08 0.25 -10.25
C PRO A 33 -0.61 -0.94 -10.92
N THR A 34 -1.16 -0.76 -12.12
CA THR A 34 -1.88 -1.83 -12.83
C THR A 34 -0.93 -2.97 -13.22
N GLU A 35 0.27 -2.64 -13.70
CA GLU A 35 1.29 -3.63 -14.07
C GLU A 35 1.85 -4.34 -12.83
N GLY A 36 2.02 -3.60 -11.74
CA GLY A 36 2.41 -4.17 -10.44
C GLY A 36 1.39 -5.21 -9.94
N LEU A 37 0.09 -4.90 -10.02
CA LEU A 37 -0.96 -5.87 -9.66
C LEU A 37 -0.97 -7.09 -10.57
N MET A 38 -0.80 -6.89 -11.89
CA MET A 38 -0.71 -8.00 -12.84
C MET A 38 0.48 -8.91 -12.52
N LEU A 39 1.64 -8.34 -12.20
CA LEU A 39 2.83 -9.11 -11.79
C LEU A 39 2.56 -9.91 -10.52
N ILE A 40 1.90 -9.31 -9.52
CA ILE A 40 1.50 -10.02 -8.30
C ILE A 40 0.58 -11.20 -8.61
N TYR A 41 -0.42 -11.03 -9.48
CA TYR A 41 -1.31 -12.14 -9.87
C TYR A 41 -0.57 -13.27 -10.57
N VAL A 42 0.33 -12.93 -11.49
CA VAL A 42 1.19 -13.92 -12.15
C VAL A 42 2.04 -14.66 -11.12
N CYS A 43 2.65 -13.98 -10.15
CA CYS A 43 3.41 -14.61 -9.07
C CYS A 43 2.54 -15.57 -8.23
N HIS A 44 1.29 -15.22 -7.92
CA HIS A 44 0.39 -16.11 -7.19
C HIS A 44 0.02 -17.36 -8.00
N ILE A 45 -0.30 -17.20 -9.29
CA ILE A 45 -0.59 -18.31 -10.19
C ILE A 45 0.63 -19.24 -10.31
N LEU A 46 1.83 -18.67 -10.49
CA LEU A 46 3.07 -19.45 -10.51
C LEU A 46 3.25 -20.22 -9.20
N THR A 47 3.10 -19.55 -8.05
CA THR A 47 3.22 -20.16 -6.72
C THR A 47 2.24 -21.31 -6.52
N PHE A 48 1.03 -21.23 -7.07
CA PHE A 48 0.07 -22.33 -7.04
C PHE A 48 0.61 -23.59 -7.74
N PHE A 49 1.34 -23.46 -8.86
CA PHE A 49 1.92 -24.60 -9.57
C PHE A 49 3.24 -25.10 -8.97
N VAL A 50 4.15 -24.21 -8.57
CA VAL A 50 5.50 -24.60 -8.10
C VAL A 50 5.59 -24.80 -6.59
N GLY A 51 4.59 -24.36 -5.84
CA GLY A 51 4.57 -24.40 -4.38
C GLY A 51 5.32 -23.23 -3.72
N ALA A 52 5.05 -22.98 -2.44
CA ALA A 52 5.69 -21.92 -1.67
C ALA A 52 7.18 -22.20 -1.40
N GLU A 53 7.56 -23.47 -1.26
CA GLU A 53 8.94 -23.91 -1.00
C GLU A 53 9.90 -23.51 -2.13
N TRP A 54 9.40 -23.41 -3.37
CA TRP A 54 10.17 -22.97 -4.52
C TRP A 54 10.77 -21.56 -4.34
N TRP A 55 10.11 -20.71 -3.57
CA TRP A 55 10.63 -19.38 -3.24
C TRP A 55 11.65 -19.40 -2.11
N ALA A 56 11.51 -20.33 -1.15
CA ALA A 56 12.32 -20.40 0.05
C ALA A 56 13.64 -21.17 -0.14
N GLN A 57 13.69 -22.09 -1.09
CA GLN A 57 14.91 -22.82 -1.43
C GLN A 57 15.93 -21.95 -2.18
N ASP A 58 17.15 -22.48 -2.31
CA ASP A 58 18.23 -21.83 -3.06
C ASP A 58 17.85 -21.55 -4.52
N PHE A 59 18.20 -20.36 -5.03
CA PHE A 59 17.83 -19.94 -6.38
C PHE A 59 18.29 -20.91 -7.48
N ARG A 60 19.42 -21.60 -7.29
CA ARG A 60 19.97 -22.57 -8.25
C ARG A 60 19.08 -23.81 -8.34
N LYS A 61 18.39 -24.17 -7.27
CA LYS A 61 17.39 -25.24 -7.27
C LYS A 61 16.09 -24.78 -7.92
N SER A 62 15.70 -23.52 -7.71
CA SER A 62 14.48 -22.95 -8.29
C SER A 62 14.59 -22.70 -9.80
N LEU A 63 15.76 -22.28 -10.28
CA LEU A 63 16.05 -22.04 -11.69
C LEU A 63 17.36 -22.75 -12.10
N PRO A 64 17.32 -24.08 -12.33
CA PRO A 64 18.53 -24.87 -12.62
C PRO A 64 19.30 -24.41 -13.85
N PHE A 65 18.63 -23.82 -14.83
CA PHE A 65 19.25 -23.28 -16.04
C PHE A 65 20.08 -22.00 -15.79
N LEU A 66 19.93 -21.35 -14.63
CA LEU A 66 20.72 -20.19 -14.20
C LEU A 66 21.79 -20.55 -13.15
N SER A 67 22.02 -21.85 -12.91
CA SER A 67 23.02 -22.32 -11.93
C SER A 67 24.46 -21.93 -12.29
N TRP A 68 24.70 -21.53 -13.55
CA TRP A 68 26.00 -21.10 -14.04
C TRP A 68 26.40 -19.70 -13.56
N ILE A 69 25.48 -18.91 -13.01
CA ILE A 69 25.77 -17.55 -12.53
C ILE A 69 26.53 -17.65 -11.20
N PRO A 70 27.79 -17.14 -11.13
CA PRO A 70 28.61 -17.24 -9.93
C PRO A 70 28.21 -16.15 -8.92
N LEU A 71 27.03 -16.26 -8.32
CA LEU A 71 26.59 -15.41 -7.20
C LEU A 71 27.20 -15.85 -5.86
N ASP A 72 28.48 -16.21 -5.85
CA ASP A 72 29.21 -16.65 -4.66
C ASP A 72 29.73 -15.44 -3.87
N TYR A 73 28.82 -14.67 -3.25
CA TYR A 73 29.19 -13.58 -2.33
C TYR A 73 29.76 -14.07 -0.98
N ALA A 74 29.76 -15.39 -0.74
CA ALA A 74 30.28 -16.03 0.46
C ALA A 74 31.73 -15.58 0.79
N ASN A 75 32.54 -15.32 -0.23
CA ASN A 75 33.94 -14.88 -0.07
C ASN A 75 34.10 -13.38 0.24
N THR A 76 33.08 -12.55 -0.05
CA THR A 76 33.13 -11.09 0.13
C THR A 76 32.42 -10.62 1.41
N PHE A 77 31.36 -11.31 1.85
CA PHE A 77 30.53 -10.84 2.98
C PHE A 77 30.27 -11.88 4.10
N LYS A 78 30.82 -13.10 4.02
CA LYS A 78 30.63 -14.18 5.03
C LYS A 78 29.15 -14.41 5.43
N ILE A 79 28.24 -14.42 4.45
CA ILE A 79 26.84 -14.85 4.65
C ILE A 79 26.72 -16.29 4.13
N SER A 80 25.86 -17.10 4.77
CA SER A 80 25.57 -18.50 4.43
C SER A 80 25.48 -18.75 2.91
N PRO A 81 25.96 -19.91 2.41
CA PRO A 81 26.14 -20.17 0.98
C PRO A 81 24.84 -20.37 0.17
N GLU A 82 23.67 -20.34 0.82
CA GLU A 82 22.38 -20.55 0.18
C GLU A 82 21.60 -19.24 0.11
N ILE A 83 21.25 -18.79 -1.09
CA ILE A 83 20.48 -17.57 -1.31
C ILE A 83 19.04 -17.98 -1.64
N PRO A 84 18.07 -17.72 -0.75
CA PRO A 84 16.69 -18.07 -1.03
C PRO A 84 16.18 -17.28 -2.23
N PHE A 85 15.46 -17.93 -3.12
CA PHE A 85 15.05 -17.35 -4.39
C PHE A 85 14.18 -16.08 -4.23
N TYR A 86 13.32 -16.03 -3.21
CA TYR A 86 12.54 -14.83 -2.90
C TYR A 86 13.43 -13.61 -2.63
N GLY A 87 14.57 -13.80 -1.97
CA GLY A 87 15.50 -12.72 -1.64
C GLY A 87 16.09 -12.08 -2.89
N LEU A 88 16.48 -12.92 -3.86
CA LEU A 88 16.99 -12.46 -5.16
C LEU A 88 15.92 -11.70 -5.95
N VAL A 89 14.69 -12.23 -6.01
CA VAL A 89 13.57 -11.59 -6.72
C VAL A 89 13.24 -10.23 -6.08
N LEU A 90 13.16 -10.16 -4.76
CA LEU A 90 12.92 -8.91 -4.04
C LEU A 90 14.04 -7.89 -4.28
N PHE A 91 15.30 -8.32 -4.26
CA PHE A 91 16.44 -7.46 -4.54
C PHE A 91 16.35 -6.85 -5.95
N LEU A 92 16.12 -7.68 -6.98
CA LEU A 92 15.97 -7.23 -8.35
C LEU A 92 14.77 -6.29 -8.50
N MET A 93 13.63 -6.61 -7.86
CA MET A 93 12.45 -5.75 -7.84
C MET A 93 12.73 -4.39 -7.20
N ILE A 94 13.52 -4.36 -6.12
CA ILE A 94 13.90 -3.10 -5.46
C ILE A 94 14.78 -2.25 -6.38
N VAL A 95 15.83 -2.86 -6.95
CA VAL A 95 16.82 -2.15 -7.77
C VAL A 95 16.22 -1.65 -9.09
N PHE A 96 15.44 -2.48 -9.79
CA PHE A 96 14.95 -2.18 -11.13
C PHE A 96 13.50 -1.69 -11.18
N GLY A 97 12.69 -1.97 -10.17
CA GLY A 97 11.30 -1.51 -10.09
C GLY A 97 11.14 -0.37 -9.10
N VAL A 98 11.30 -0.66 -7.81
CA VAL A 98 10.93 0.27 -6.73
C VAL A 98 11.75 1.55 -6.75
N LEU A 99 13.08 1.47 -6.80
CA LEU A 99 13.96 2.65 -6.76
C LEU A 99 13.73 3.59 -7.96
N PRO A 100 13.70 3.11 -9.22
CA PRO A 100 13.37 3.96 -10.37
C PRO A 100 11.98 4.60 -10.27
N THR A 101 10.97 3.85 -9.84
CA THR A 101 9.60 4.38 -9.67
C THR A 101 9.54 5.47 -8.61
N ILE A 102 10.18 5.27 -7.45
CA ILE A 102 10.27 6.29 -6.39
C ILE A 102 10.96 7.54 -6.91
N GLY A 103 12.12 7.38 -7.57
CA GLY A 103 12.89 8.50 -8.13
C GLY A 103 12.08 9.30 -9.16
N SER A 104 11.41 8.61 -10.09
CA SER A 104 10.53 9.24 -11.08
C SER A 104 9.37 9.98 -10.42
N ASN A 105 8.72 9.37 -9.42
CA ASN A 105 7.61 10.01 -8.69
C ASN A 105 8.05 11.27 -7.94
N ILE A 106 9.21 11.24 -7.27
CA ILE A 106 9.77 12.43 -6.61
C ILE A 106 10.08 13.52 -7.63
N SER A 107 10.69 13.17 -8.77
CA SER A 107 10.98 14.14 -9.84
C SER A 107 9.70 14.80 -10.38
N ASN A 108 8.65 14.00 -10.61
CA ASN A 108 7.36 14.48 -11.09
C ASN A 108 6.67 15.41 -10.07
N VAL A 109 6.66 15.02 -8.79
CA VAL A 109 6.10 15.86 -7.72
C VAL A 109 6.89 17.17 -7.60
N TYR A 110 8.22 17.12 -7.64
CA TYR A 110 9.07 18.31 -7.59
C TYR A 110 8.76 19.29 -8.73
N LYS A 111 8.65 18.80 -9.97
CA LYS A 111 8.28 19.62 -11.13
C LYS A 111 6.91 20.29 -10.96
N VAL A 112 5.91 19.54 -10.47
CA VAL A 112 4.55 20.06 -10.24
C VAL A 112 4.51 21.08 -9.12
N VAL A 113 5.23 20.84 -8.01
CA VAL A 113 5.31 21.77 -6.88
C VAL A 113 5.96 23.09 -7.32
N GLN A 114 7.05 23.03 -8.09
CA GLN A 114 7.70 24.22 -8.64
C GLN A 114 6.80 24.98 -9.60
N ALA A 115 6.13 24.29 -10.53
CA ALA A 115 5.19 24.91 -11.47
C ALA A 115 4.04 25.62 -10.74
N ARG A 116 3.52 25.04 -9.65
CA ARG A 116 2.41 25.59 -8.87
C ARG A 116 2.82 26.57 -7.76
N LYS A 117 4.11 26.87 -7.63
CA LYS A 117 4.67 27.65 -6.50
C LYS A 117 4.21 27.12 -5.12
N GLY A 118 4.04 25.81 -5.04
CA GLY A 118 3.62 25.12 -3.81
C GLY A 118 4.79 24.83 -2.89
N SER A 119 4.51 24.24 -1.73
CA SER A 119 5.53 23.77 -0.79
C SER A 119 5.75 22.27 -0.92
N MET A 120 7.00 21.85 -1.10
CA MET A 120 7.39 20.43 -1.10
C MET A 120 7.16 19.79 0.28
N LEU A 121 7.33 20.56 1.36
CA LEU A 121 7.08 20.09 2.73
C LEU A 121 5.61 19.71 2.92
N LEU A 122 4.70 20.49 2.34
CA LEU A 122 3.26 20.18 2.42
C LEU A 122 2.93 18.91 1.63
N ALA A 123 3.57 18.70 0.48
CA ALA A 123 3.41 17.46 -0.30
C ALA A 123 3.95 16.24 0.47
N LEU A 124 5.10 16.36 1.12
CA LEU A 124 5.67 15.31 1.98
C LEU A 124 4.85 15.07 3.24
N ALA A 125 4.26 16.11 3.83
CA ALA A 125 3.38 15.96 4.99
C ALA A 125 2.13 15.11 4.69
N MET A 126 1.69 15.03 3.42
CA MET A 126 0.62 14.11 3.02
C MET A 126 1.04 12.63 3.06
N LEU A 127 2.34 12.34 2.99
CA LEU A 127 2.89 10.98 3.11
C LEU A 127 3.06 10.54 4.58
N PHE A 128 3.04 11.49 5.52
CA PHE A 128 3.21 11.24 6.94
C PHE A 128 2.37 10.07 7.50
N PRO A 129 1.04 9.99 7.29
CA PRO A 129 0.25 8.88 7.84
C PRO A 129 0.65 7.50 7.30
N PHE A 130 1.12 7.42 6.06
CA PHE A 130 1.66 6.18 5.50
C PHE A 130 2.98 5.79 6.16
N GLY A 131 3.87 6.75 6.36
CA GLY A 131 5.13 6.55 7.07
C GLY A 131 4.91 6.08 8.51
N VAL A 132 3.97 6.71 9.23
CA VAL A 132 3.62 6.32 10.61
C VAL A 132 3.00 4.93 10.67
N LEU A 133 2.12 4.56 9.74
CA LEU A 133 1.58 3.20 9.65
C LEU A 133 2.70 2.18 9.50
N MET A 134 3.57 2.37 8.50
CA MET A 134 4.67 1.44 8.22
C MET A 134 5.66 1.35 9.37
N ALA A 135 6.09 2.50 9.91
CA ALA A 135 7.01 2.54 11.04
C ALA A 135 6.39 1.93 12.29
N GLY A 136 5.12 2.20 12.58
CA GLY A 136 4.41 1.66 13.73
C GLY A 136 4.27 0.13 13.68
N VAL A 137 3.92 -0.42 12.51
CA VAL A 137 3.85 -1.88 12.31
C VAL A 137 5.23 -2.53 12.42
N LEU A 138 6.28 -1.90 11.88
CA LEU A 138 7.65 -2.39 12.02
C LEU A 138 8.13 -2.36 13.47
N VAL A 139 7.92 -1.26 14.18
CA VAL A 139 8.27 -1.11 15.59
C VAL A 139 7.54 -2.17 16.42
N TRP A 140 6.24 -2.36 16.19
CA TRP A 140 5.47 -3.41 16.86
C TRP A 140 6.04 -4.80 16.57
N SER A 141 6.35 -5.10 15.31
CA SER A 141 6.93 -6.40 14.91
C SER A 141 8.28 -6.67 15.58
N ILE A 142 9.12 -5.65 15.75
CA ILE A 142 10.44 -5.76 16.41
C ILE A 142 10.30 -5.89 17.93
N LEU A 143 9.33 -5.21 18.53
CA LEU A 143 9.13 -5.21 19.99
C LEU A 143 8.36 -6.44 20.48
N SER A 144 7.58 -7.06 19.61
CA SER A 144 6.74 -8.23 19.90
C SER A 144 7.55 -9.37 20.51
N PRO A 145 7.28 -9.81 21.77
CA PRO A 145 7.95 -10.95 22.38
C PRO A 145 7.71 -12.27 21.63
N GLY A 146 6.51 -12.46 21.08
CA GLY A 146 6.09 -13.65 20.35
C GLY A 146 6.26 -13.55 18.84
N ASP A 147 7.02 -12.57 18.34
CA ASP A 147 7.33 -12.39 16.91
C ASP A 147 6.08 -12.53 16.00
N VAL A 148 5.16 -11.58 16.13
CA VAL A 148 3.89 -11.55 15.37
C VAL A 148 4.09 -11.65 13.85
N MET A 149 5.20 -11.14 13.32
CA MET A 149 5.51 -11.20 11.89
C MET A 149 5.83 -12.63 11.46
N LYS A 150 6.59 -13.38 12.27
CA LYS A 150 6.95 -14.77 11.96
C LYS A 150 5.81 -15.75 12.22
N ASN A 151 5.10 -15.58 13.34
CA ASN A 151 4.09 -16.54 13.77
C ASN A 151 2.71 -16.28 13.16
N TYR A 152 2.36 -15.03 12.88
CA TYR A 152 1.06 -14.65 12.32
C TYR A 152 1.16 -13.66 11.15
N PRO A 153 2.01 -13.92 10.13
CA PRO A 153 2.27 -12.98 9.03
C PRO A 153 0.99 -12.60 8.29
N HIS A 154 0.10 -13.56 8.04
CA HIS A 154 -1.12 -13.32 7.25
C HIS A 154 -2.06 -12.32 7.91
N LEU A 155 -2.29 -12.44 9.22
CA LEU A 155 -3.17 -11.52 9.94
C LEU A 155 -2.59 -10.10 9.97
N LEU A 156 -1.27 -9.98 10.17
CA LEU A 156 -0.59 -8.70 10.17
C LEU A 156 -0.66 -8.04 8.79
N ILE A 157 -0.36 -8.79 7.73
CA ILE A 157 -0.41 -8.30 6.35
C ILE A 157 -1.84 -7.88 5.96
N ILE A 158 -2.85 -8.68 6.31
CA ILE A 158 -4.26 -8.33 6.03
C ILE A 158 -4.65 -7.06 6.79
N GLY A 159 -4.39 -6.99 8.10
CA GLY A 159 -4.73 -5.84 8.92
C GLY A 159 -4.07 -4.55 8.43
N THR A 160 -2.77 -4.60 8.11
CA THR A 160 -2.04 -3.47 7.54
C THR A 160 -2.49 -3.14 6.12
N GLY A 161 -2.84 -4.13 5.31
CA GLY A 161 -3.37 -3.94 3.96
C GLY A 161 -4.68 -3.14 3.96
N PHE A 162 -5.62 -3.47 4.83
CA PHE A 162 -6.87 -2.69 4.99
C PHE A 162 -6.61 -1.28 5.54
N ALA A 163 -5.69 -1.13 6.51
CA ALA A 163 -5.29 0.19 7.01
C ALA A 163 -4.69 1.07 5.91
N PHE A 164 -3.82 0.49 5.06
CA PHE A 164 -3.21 1.17 3.92
C PHE A 164 -4.27 1.51 2.85
N GLY A 165 -5.18 0.58 2.55
CA GLY A 165 -6.29 0.79 1.64
C GLY A 165 -7.21 1.94 2.08
N PHE A 166 -7.49 2.05 3.38
CA PHE A 166 -8.24 3.19 3.93
C PHE A 166 -7.50 4.52 3.71
N LEU A 167 -6.19 4.56 3.98
CA LEU A 167 -5.38 5.77 3.77
C LEU A 167 -5.36 6.22 2.30
N VAL A 168 -5.10 5.28 1.37
CA VAL A 168 -5.13 5.57 -0.08
C VAL A 168 -6.53 6.00 -0.51
N GLY A 169 -7.57 5.30 -0.06
CA GLY A 169 -8.95 5.63 -0.37
C GLY A 169 -9.35 7.04 0.05
N ARG A 170 -9.04 7.42 1.29
CA ARG A 170 -9.27 8.79 1.80
C ARG A 170 -8.44 9.82 1.04
N MET A 171 -7.20 9.52 0.67
CA MET A 171 -6.36 10.41 -0.13
C MET A 171 -6.97 10.67 -1.51
N ILE A 172 -7.45 9.62 -2.19
CA ILE A 172 -8.11 9.74 -3.49
C ILE A 172 -9.39 10.57 -3.35
N LEU A 173 -10.24 10.26 -2.37
CA LEU A 173 -11.49 10.99 -2.13
C LEU A 173 -11.23 12.48 -1.89
N ALA A 174 -10.28 12.82 -1.01
CA ALA A 174 -9.94 14.21 -0.74
C ALA A 174 -9.41 14.95 -1.98
N HIS A 175 -8.75 14.23 -2.90
CA HIS A 175 -8.31 14.81 -4.17
C HIS A 175 -9.47 15.00 -5.16
N LEU A 176 -10.42 14.07 -5.22
CA LEU A 176 -11.55 14.11 -6.15
C LEU A 176 -12.61 15.12 -5.72
N CYS A 177 -12.90 15.20 -4.42
CA CYS A 177 -13.93 16.06 -3.84
C CYS A 177 -13.41 17.43 -3.40
N ASP A 178 -12.14 17.75 -3.69
CA ASP A 178 -11.45 18.96 -3.20
C ASP A 178 -11.54 19.16 -1.67
N GLU A 179 -11.67 18.07 -0.91
CA GLU A 179 -11.69 18.13 0.56
C GLU A 179 -10.32 18.64 1.07
N PRO A 180 -10.29 19.40 2.19
CA PRO A 180 -9.02 19.82 2.79
C PRO A 180 -8.06 18.64 2.96
N LYS A 181 -6.96 18.69 2.21
CA LYS A 181 -5.90 17.67 2.23
C LYS A 181 -5.18 17.67 3.59
N GLY A 182 -4.93 16.49 4.17
CA GLY A 182 -4.03 16.32 5.33
C GLY A 182 -4.68 15.80 6.63
N LEU A 183 -3.98 15.98 7.76
CA LEU A 183 -4.35 15.43 9.08
C LEU A 183 -5.75 15.83 9.60
N LYS A 184 -6.37 16.87 9.03
CA LYS A 184 -7.67 17.40 9.47
C LYS A 184 -8.88 16.55 9.05
N THR A 185 -8.73 15.61 8.11
CA THR A 185 -9.84 14.80 7.54
C THR A 185 -9.94 13.39 8.10
N GLY A 186 -9.44 13.13 9.30
CA GLY A 186 -9.53 11.82 9.94
C GLY A 186 -8.69 10.72 9.27
N MET A 187 -7.73 11.08 8.41
CA MET A 187 -6.83 10.09 7.78
C MET A 187 -6.07 9.25 8.82
N CYS A 188 -5.76 9.81 9.98
CA CYS A 188 -5.03 9.10 11.05
C CYS A 188 -5.88 8.09 11.83
N MET A 189 -7.18 7.93 11.51
CA MET A 189 -8.03 6.95 12.21
C MET A 189 -7.50 5.52 12.11
N SER A 190 -6.90 5.14 10.97
CA SER A 190 -6.27 3.81 10.82
C SER A 190 -5.06 3.59 11.73
N LEU A 191 -4.48 4.65 12.30
CA LEU A 191 -3.30 4.59 13.16
C LEU A 191 -3.66 4.39 14.64
N LEU A 192 -4.92 4.61 15.03
CA LEU A 192 -5.33 4.68 16.45
C LEU A 192 -5.07 3.39 17.23
N TYR A 193 -5.10 2.24 16.56
CA TYR A 193 -4.85 0.95 17.22
C TYR A 193 -3.35 0.69 17.48
N LEU A 194 -2.45 1.27 16.67
CA LEU A 194 -1.02 0.98 16.75
C LEU A 194 -0.37 1.36 18.10
N PRO A 195 -0.67 2.52 18.72
CA PRO A 195 -0.16 2.84 20.05
C PRO A 195 -0.52 1.80 21.11
N LEU A 196 -1.73 1.23 21.06
CA LEU A 196 -2.16 0.18 21.98
C LEU A 196 -1.33 -1.09 21.76
N ALA A 197 -1.15 -1.51 20.50
CA ALA A 197 -0.37 -2.69 20.15
C ALA A 197 1.11 -2.56 20.57
N ILE A 198 1.71 -1.38 20.32
CA ILE A 198 3.08 -1.07 20.73
C ILE A 198 3.20 -1.02 22.26
N ALA A 199 2.24 -0.39 22.95
CA ALA A 199 2.23 -0.33 24.41
C ALA A 199 2.16 -1.73 25.03
N ASN A 200 1.32 -2.62 24.50
CA ASN A 200 1.23 -4.01 24.96
C ASN A 200 2.57 -4.77 24.80
N ALA A 201 3.24 -4.60 23.65
CA ALA A 201 4.56 -5.19 23.41
C ALA A 201 5.65 -4.60 24.33
N LEU A 202 5.61 -3.28 24.58
CA LEU A 202 6.51 -2.63 25.53
C LEU A 202 6.29 -3.11 26.96
N THR A 203 5.04 -3.30 27.40
CA THR A 203 4.77 -3.84 28.74
C THR A 203 5.35 -5.24 28.90
N ALA A 204 5.34 -6.06 27.85
CA ALA A 204 5.99 -7.37 27.88
C ALA A 204 7.51 -7.25 28.14
N LYS A 205 8.19 -6.28 27.53
CA LYS A 205 9.62 -6.03 27.80
C LYS A 205 9.88 -5.60 29.24
N LEU A 206 8.99 -4.82 29.83
CA LEU A 206 9.12 -4.30 31.19
C LEU A 206 8.76 -5.36 32.26
N ASN A 207 7.82 -6.27 31.96
CA ASN A 207 7.33 -7.30 32.88
C ASN A 207 8.04 -8.66 32.71
N GLY A 208 9.30 -8.67 32.27
CA GLY A 208 10.08 -9.92 32.17
C GLY A 208 9.60 -10.89 31.08
N GLY A 209 8.93 -10.39 30.04
CA GLY A 209 8.50 -11.16 28.87
C GLY A 209 7.00 -11.47 28.83
N ALA A 210 6.23 -11.15 29.87
CA ALA A 210 4.78 -11.40 29.91
C ALA A 210 4.00 -10.17 29.41
N PRO A 211 3.37 -10.21 28.21
CA PRO A 211 2.51 -9.14 27.75
C PRO A 211 1.23 -9.05 28.61
N LEU A 212 0.61 -7.86 28.66
CA LEU A 212 -0.66 -7.65 29.38
C LEU A 212 -1.81 -8.42 28.75
N PHE A 213 -1.87 -8.40 27.41
CA PHE A 213 -2.79 -9.16 26.60
C PHE A 213 -2.01 -10.06 25.66
N ASP A 214 -2.54 -11.26 25.40
CA ASP A 214 -1.99 -12.15 24.39
C ASP A 214 -1.94 -11.43 23.03
N GLU A 215 -0.78 -11.49 22.41
CA GLU A 215 -0.49 -10.82 21.14
C GLU A 215 -1.41 -11.30 20.01
N GLN A 216 -1.88 -12.55 20.06
CA GLN A 216 -2.83 -13.05 19.08
C GLN A 216 -4.16 -12.29 19.14
N PHE A 217 -4.67 -12.00 20.34
CA PHE A 217 -5.90 -11.21 20.51
C PHE A 217 -5.71 -9.75 20.12
N VAL A 218 -4.54 -9.16 20.44
CA VAL A 218 -4.20 -7.80 20.00
C VAL A 218 -4.12 -7.73 18.47
N LEU A 219 -3.54 -8.75 17.83
CA LEU A 219 -3.45 -8.83 16.38
C LEU A 219 -4.80 -9.04 15.71
N LEU A 220 -5.64 -9.91 16.27
CA LEU A 220 -7.01 -10.10 15.81
C LEU A 220 -7.83 -8.81 15.96
N GLY A 221 -7.68 -8.12 17.09
CA GLY A 221 -8.30 -6.82 17.34
C GLY A 221 -7.84 -5.75 16.34
N TYR A 222 -6.53 -5.70 16.04
CA TYR A 222 -5.99 -4.82 15.00
C TYR A 222 -6.61 -5.11 13.64
N CYS A 223 -6.64 -6.37 13.23
CA CYS A 223 -7.21 -6.79 11.95
C CYS A 223 -8.72 -6.47 11.87
N ALA A 224 -9.48 -6.81 12.91
CA ALA A 224 -10.91 -6.52 12.98
C ALA A 224 -11.18 -5.01 12.91
N PHE A 225 -10.39 -4.21 13.64
CA PHE A 225 -10.48 -2.75 13.62
C PHE A 225 -10.25 -2.18 12.21
N THR A 226 -9.17 -2.58 11.53
CA THR A 226 -8.83 -2.02 10.21
C THR A 226 -9.80 -2.47 9.12
N VAL A 227 -10.28 -3.73 9.18
CA VAL A 227 -11.35 -4.23 8.30
C VAL A 227 -12.63 -3.44 8.50
N ALA A 228 -13.08 -3.28 9.75
CA ALA A 228 -14.29 -2.53 10.06
C ALA A 228 -14.19 -1.07 9.61
N LEU A 229 -13.05 -0.42 9.85
CA LEU A 229 -12.78 0.94 9.43
C LEU A 229 -12.84 1.09 7.89
N TYR A 230 -12.23 0.15 7.15
CA TYR A 230 -12.28 0.16 5.70
C TYR A 230 -13.69 -0.10 5.16
N MET A 231 -14.41 -1.08 5.72
CA MET A 231 -15.78 -1.40 5.31
C MET A 231 -16.72 -0.22 5.55
N HIS A 232 -16.62 0.42 6.72
CA HIS A 232 -17.35 1.64 7.01
C HIS A 232 -17.05 2.72 5.96
N PHE A 233 -15.77 3.00 5.71
CA PHE A 233 -15.36 3.97 4.69
C PHE A 233 -15.93 3.65 3.30
N ALA A 234 -15.79 2.41 2.83
CA ALA A 234 -16.27 1.99 1.52
C ALA A 234 -17.80 2.16 1.41
N THR A 235 -18.54 1.73 2.43
CA THR A 235 -20.01 1.86 2.43
C THR A 235 -20.46 3.32 2.50
N SER A 236 -19.80 4.19 3.27
CA SER A 236 -20.11 5.63 3.31
C SER A 236 -19.89 6.28 1.95
N VAL A 237 -18.74 6.03 1.30
CA VAL A 237 -18.45 6.58 -0.03
C VAL A 237 -19.47 6.11 -1.07
N ILE A 238 -19.81 4.81 -1.05
CA ILE A 238 -20.85 4.28 -1.94
C ILE A 238 -22.18 4.98 -1.68
N HIS A 239 -22.57 5.16 -0.42
CA HIS A 239 -23.83 5.79 -0.06
C HIS A 239 -23.90 7.27 -0.45
N GLU A 240 -22.81 8.02 -0.23
CA GLU A 240 -22.70 9.42 -0.64
C GLU A 240 -22.81 9.57 -2.16
N ILE A 241 -22.08 8.75 -2.93
CA ILE A 241 -22.12 8.78 -4.40
C ILE A 241 -23.51 8.40 -4.92
N THR A 242 -24.08 7.31 -4.41
CA THR A 242 -25.42 6.83 -4.83
C THR A 242 -26.51 7.84 -4.51
N THR A 243 -26.46 8.47 -3.33
CA THR A 243 -27.39 9.52 -2.92
C THR A 243 -27.24 10.78 -3.78
N ALA A 244 -26.00 11.22 -4.04
CA ALA A 244 -25.74 12.39 -4.89
C ALA A 244 -26.19 12.18 -6.34
N LEU A 245 -26.08 10.96 -6.86
CA LEU A 245 -26.48 10.61 -8.23
C LEU A 245 -27.95 10.17 -8.34
N GLY A 246 -28.64 9.92 -7.22
CA GLY A 246 -30.00 9.39 -7.22
C GLY A 246 -30.12 7.97 -7.81
N ILE A 247 -29.04 7.18 -7.78
CA ILE A 247 -28.99 5.81 -8.30
C ILE A 247 -28.82 4.81 -7.16
N TYR A 248 -29.28 3.58 -7.33
CA TYR A 248 -29.04 2.50 -6.37
C TYR A 248 -27.86 1.65 -6.83
N CYS A 249 -26.93 1.33 -5.93
CA CYS A 249 -25.66 0.68 -6.29
C CYS A 249 -25.82 -0.67 -7.03
N PHE A 250 -26.91 -1.40 -6.78
CA PHE A 250 -27.19 -2.70 -7.39
C PHE A 250 -28.51 -2.73 -8.19
N ARG A 251 -29.08 -1.57 -8.53
CA ARG A 251 -30.33 -1.49 -9.31
C ARG A 251 -30.18 -0.49 -10.45
N ILE A 252 -30.26 -0.99 -11.68
CA ILE A 252 -30.31 -0.15 -12.88
C ILE A 252 -31.70 0.48 -12.96
N THR A 253 -31.77 1.80 -12.80
CA THR A 253 -33.00 2.57 -13.05
C THR A 253 -33.21 2.68 -14.55
N ARG A 254 -34.40 2.27 -15.03
CA ARG A 254 -34.79 2.48 -16.44
C ARG A 254 -34.97 3.98 -16.67
N LYS A 255 -34.33 4.51 -17.72
CA LYS A 255 -34.56 5.88 -18.17
C LYS A 255 -35.99 5.96 -18.70
N GLU A 256 -36.83 6.82 -18.13
CA GLU A 256 -38.13 7.12 -18.74
C GLU A 256 -37.90 7.79 -20.10
N ALA A 257 -38.64 7.33 -21.10
CA ALA A 257 -38.48 7.68 -22.51
C ALA A 257 -39.10 9.06 -22.82
#